data_AF-A0A499UAC7-F1
#
_entry.id   AF-A0A499UAC7-F1
#
_cell.length_a   1.000
_cell.length_b   1.000
_cell.length_c   1.000
_cell.angle_alpha   90.00
_cell.angle_beta   90.00
_cell.angle_gamma   90.00
#
_symmetry.space_group_name_H-M   'P 1'
#
loop_
_entity.id
_entity.type
_entity.pdbx_description
1 polymer ?
#
loop_
_entity_poly.entity_id
_entity_poly.type
_entity_poly.pdbx_seq_one_letter_code
_entity_poly.pdbx_strand_id
1 'polypeptide(L)'
;MELDRRGAELVFQVLTEREEKNSVAIASDESFCGWTRTFTDPRLCAAIVDRLTFGRNIIETGTESYRLASTRAARAQDAAG
;
A
#
# COMPACT_ATOMS: atom_id res chain seq x y z
N MET A 1 -10.57 -4.05 -3.77
CA MET A 1 -10.03 -4.45 -5.08
C MET A 1 -9.46 -5.83 -4.88
N GLU A 2 -9.96 -6.84 -5.58
CA GLU A 2 -9.45 -8.20 -5.43
C GLU A 2 -8.42 -8.44 -6.53
N LEU A 3 -7.23 -8.92 -6.15
CA LEU A 3 -6.25 -9.40 -7.12
C LEU A 3 -6.61 -10.84 -7.46
N ASP A 4 -6.72 -11.11 -8.76
CA ASP A 4 -6.79 -12.49 -9.22
C ASP A 4 -5.47 -13.20 -8.89
N ARG A 5 -5.51 -14.54 -8.84
CA ARG A 5 -4.36 -15.35 -8.45
C ARG A 5 -3.10 -15.01 -9.26
N ARG A 6 -3.26 -14.76 -10.56
CA ARG A 6 -2.15 -14.46 -11.46
C ARG A 6 -1.54 -13.10 -11.17
N GLY A 7 -2.34 -12.08 -10.91
CA GLY A 7 -1.84 -10.76 -10.52
C GLY A 7 -1.12 -10.82 -9.16
N ALA A 8 -1.64 -11.60 -8.21
CA ALA A 8 -0.98 -11.82 -6.92
C ALA A 8 0.39 -12.51 -7.08
N GLU A 9 0.48 -13.52 -7.94
CA GLU A 9 1.73 -14.21 -8.27
C GLU A 9 2.76 -13.25 -8.91
N LEU A 10 2.33 -12.34 -9.79
CA LEU A 10 3.20 -11.33 -10.39
C LEU A 10 3.76 -10.35 -9.35
N VAL A 11 2.92 -9.88 -8.43
CA VAL A 11 3.37 -9.02 -7.31
C VAL A 11 4.39 -9.76 -6.46
N PHE A 12 4.10 -11.01 -6.10
CA PHE A 12 5.01 -11.85 -5.33
C PHE A 12 6.36 -12.05 -6.04
N GLN A 13 6.35 -12.27 -7.35
CA GLN A 13 7.57 -12.40 -8.15
C GLN A 13 8.41 -11.12 -8.10
N VAL A 14 7.81 -9.95 -8.34
CA VAL A 14 8.52 -8.66 -8.29
C VAL A 14 9.13 -8.40 -6.91
N LEU A 15 8.40 -8.71 -5.83
CA LEU A 15 8.90 -8.55 -4.46
C LEU A 15 10.07 -9.51 -4.18
N THR A 16 9.95 -10.76 -4.60
CA THR A 16 10.99 -11.78 -4.43
C THR A 16 12.26 -11.45 -5.23
N GLU A 17 12.12 -10.92 -6.45
CA GLU A 17 13.26 -10.54 -7.28
C GLU A 17 14.03 -9.34 -6.72
N ARG A 18 13.38 -8.48 -5.93
CA ARG A 18 13.99 -7.29 -5.31
C ARG A 18 14.46 -7.54 -3.89
N GLU A 19 13.97 -8.57 -3.24
CA GLU A 19 14.38 -9.00 -1.91
C GLU A 19 15.91 -9.07 -1.81
N GLU A 20 16.47 -8.37 -0.82
CA GLU A 20 17.91 -8.26 -0.55
C GLU A 20 18.79 -7.76 -1.72
N LYS A 21 18.19 -7.23 -2.80
CA LYS A 21 18.90 -6.73 -4.00
C LYS A 21 18.63 -5.27 -4.27
N ASN A 22 17.39 -4.81 -4.10
CA ASN A 22 16.96 -3.46 -4.43
C ASN A 22 15.90 -2.96 -3.45
N SER A 23 15.89 -1.66 -3.18
CA SER A 23 14.87 -1.05 -2.33
C SER A 23 13.49 -1.07 -3.00
N VAL A 24 12.46 -1.30 -2.19
CA VAL A 24 11.05 -1.22 -2.57
C VAL A 24 10.33 -0.33 -1.55
N ALA A 25 9.50 0.58 -2.05
CA ALA A 25 8.57 1.36 -1.23
C ALA A 25 7.14 1.00 -1.62
N ILE A 26 6.30 0.73 -0.64
CA ILE A 26 4.88 0.39 -0.81
C ILE A 26 4.06 1.31 0.08
N ALA A 27 2.98 1.85 -0.48
CA ALA A 27 1.96 2.57 0.27
C ALA A 27 0.67 1.75 0.22
N SER A 28 0.03 1.59 1.37
CA SER A 28 -1.27 0.94 1.49
C SER A 28 -2.14 1.78 2.42
N ASP A 29 -3.42 1.89 2.06
CA ASP A 29 -4.47 2.50 2.87
C ASP A 29 -5.13 1.48 3.82
N GLU A 30 -4.73 0.21 3.75
CA GLU A 30 -5.24 -0.87 4.59
C GLU A 30 -4.08 -1.51 5.38
N SER A 31 -4.36 -1.89 6.62
CA SER A 31 -3.40 -2.63 7.45
C SER A 31 -3.16 -4.04 6.89
N PHE A 32 -2.05 -4.67 7.28
CA PHE A 32 -1.70 -6.02 6.81
C PHE A 32 -2.79 -7.07 7.08
N CYS A 33 -3.62 -6.90 8.11
CA CYS A 33 -4.73 -7.83 8.36
C CYS A 33 -5.86 -7.72 7.33
N GLY A 34 -6.01 -6.59 6.65
CA GLY A 34 -6.98 -6.43 5.57
C GLY A 34 -6.51 -7.00 4.23
N TRP A 35 -5.21 -7.27 4.09
CA TRP A 35 -4.62 -7.75 2.83
C TRP A 35 -5.12 -9.12 2.40
N THR A 36 -5.71 -9.93 3.28
CA THR A 36 -6.37 -11.19 2.92
C THR A 36 -7.58 -10.98 2.00
N ARG A 37 -8.14 -9.76 1.94
CA ARG A 37 -9.20 -9.39 0.99
C ARG A 37 -8.64 -9.12 -0.40
N THR A 38 -7.44 -8.57 -0.46
CA THR A 38 -6.77 -8.22 -1.72
C THR A 38 -6.06 -9.44 -2.31
N PHE A 39 -5.31 -10.18 -1.48
CA PHE A 39 -4.63 -11.42 -1.83
C PHE A 39 -5.47 -12.62 -1.35
N THR A 40 -6.30 -13.13 -2.26
CA THR A 40 -7.30 -14.16 -1.97
C THR A 40 -6.69 -15.54 -1.64
N ASP A 41 -5.42 -15.77 -1.96
CA ASP A 41 -4.65 -16.94 -1.48
C ASP A 41 -3.99 -16.61 -0.13
N PRO A 42 -4.40 -17.26 0.98
CA PRO A 42 -3.86 -16.97 2.32
C PRO A 42 -2.37 -17.28 2.46
N ARG A 43 -1.86 -18.30 1.76
CA ARG A 43 -0.44 -18.67 1.82
C ARG A 43 0.41 -17.62 1.10
N LEU A 44 -0.06 -17.17 -0.07
CA LEU A 44 0.62 -16.12 -0.83
C LEU A 44 0.59 -14.78 -0.08
N CYS A 45 -0.56 -14.43 0.52
CA CYS A 45 -0.68 -13.23 1.35
C CYS A 45 0.33 -13.24 2.50
N ALA A 46 0.42 -14.34 3.25
CA ALA A 46 1.37 -14.47 4.35
C ALA A 46 2.82 -14.33 3.87
N ALA A 47 3.18 -14.97 2.75
CA ALA A 47 4.52 -14.91 2.19
C ALA A 47 4.93 -13.50 1.69
N ILE A 48 3.97 -12.71 1.22
CA ILE A 48 4.18 -11.30 0.84
C ILE A 48 4.40 -10.45 2.10
N VAL A 49 3.52 -10.56 3.09
CA VAL A 49 3.61 -9.76 4.33
C VAL A 49 4.92 -10.03 5.07
N ASP A 50 5.34 -11.30 5.15
CA ASP A 50 6.61 -11.69 5.74
C ASP A 50 7.80 -10.97 5.09
N ARG A 51 7.89 -11.00 3.76
CA ARG A 51 8.96 -10.33 2.98
C ARG A 51 8.97 -8.81 3.14
N LEU A 52 7.79 -8.20 3.27
CA LEU A 52 7.66 -6.75 3.40
C LEU A 52 7.98 -6.25 4.81
N THR A 53 7.86 -7.10 5.82
CA THR A 53 8.07 -6.72 7.22
C THR A 53 9.47 -7.11 7.72
N PHE A 54 10.11 -8.11 7.12
CA PHE A 54 11.46 -8.53 7.48
C PHE A 54 12.51 -7.44 7.17
N GLY A 55 13.10 -6.85 8.21
CA GLY A 55 14.19 -5.87 8.08
C GLY A 55 13.79 -4.55 7.39
N ARG A 56 12.51 -4.18 7.45
CA ARG A 56 11.98 -2.96 6.83
C ARG A 56 11.47 -1.95 7.85
N ASN A 57 11.34 -0.70 7.40
CA ASN A 57 10.75 0.38 8.17
C ASN A 57 9.28 0.54 7.80
N ILE A 58 8.39 0.43 8.79
CA ILE A 58 6.96 0.73 8.63
C ILE A 58 6.74 2.18 9.02
N ILE A 59 6.17 2.95 8.11
CA ILE A 59 5.83 4.36 8.32
C ILE A 59 4.31 4.48 8.32
N GLU A 60 3.73 4.78 9.48
CA GLU A 60 2.30 5.05 9.58
C GLU A 60 2.04 6.48 9.10
N THR A 61 1.42 6.61 7.92
CA THR A 61 0.98 7.91 7.43
C THR A 61 -0.34 8.25 8.11
N GLY A 62 -0.42 9.44 8.71
CA GLY A 62 -1.62 9.91 9.39
C GLY A 62 -2.86 9.98 8.49
N THR A 63 -3.97 10.41 9.05
CA THR A 63 -5.28 10.41 8.35
C THR A 63 -5.55 11.69 7.55
N GLU A 64 -4.60 12.62 7.50
CA GLU A 64 -4.80 13.92 6.86
C GLU A 64 -4.72 13.80 5.32
N SER A 65 -5.81 14.20 4.65
CA SER A 65 -5.83 14.24 3.19
C SER A 65 -5.34 15.59 2.68
N TYR A 66 -4.14 15.60 2.11
CA TYR A 66 -3.58 16.79 1.46
C TYR A 66 -4.46 17.28 0.29
N ARG A 67 -5.05 16.34 -0.47
CA ARG A 67 -6.00 16.65 -1.56
C ARG A 67 -7.20 17.43 -1.03
N LEU A 68 -7.84 16.97 0.05
CA LEU A 68 -8.98 17.65 0.64
C LEU A 68 -8.61 19.02 1.21
N ALA A 69 -7.46 19.14 1.88
CA ALA A 69 -6.95 20.41 2.38
C ALA A 69 -6.80 21.43 1.25
N SER A 70 -6.20 21.02 0.12
CA SER A 70 -6.02 21.89 -1.05
C SER A 70 -7.35 22.36 -1.65
N THR A 71 -8.34 21.48 -1.78
CA THR A 71 -9.68 21.85 -2.29
C THR A 71 -10.41 22.81 -1.34
N ARG A 72 -10.28 22.61 -0.03
CA ARG A 72 -10.87 23.52 0.97
C ARG A 72 -10.23 24.90 0.92
N ALA A 73 -8.90 24.96 0.77
CA ALA A 73 -8.18 26.22 0.65
C ALA A 73 -8.60 27.02 -0.60
N ALA A 74 -8.71 26.36 -1.76
CA ALA A 74 -9.17 26.99 -3.00
C ALA A 74 -10.59 27.56 -2.87
N ARG A 75 -11.54 26.77 -2.33
CA ARG A 75 -12.92 27.24 -2.11
C ARG A 75 -13.03 28.42 -1.14
N ALA A 76 -12.16 28.47 -0.13
CA ALA A 76 -12.15 29.58 0.82
C ALA A 76 -11.64 30.88 0.18
N GLN A 77 -10.73 30.80 -0.81
CA GLN A 77 -10.25 31.94 -1.58
C GLN A 77 -11.34 32.45 -2.54
N ASP A 78 -12.04 31.55 -3.22
CA ASP A 78 -13.13 31.91 -4.13
C ASP A 78 -14.31 32.59 -3.41
N ALA A 79 -14.59 32.21 -2.16
CA ALA A 79 -15.66 32.82 -1.36
C ALA A 79 -15.28 34.17 -0.72
N ALA A 80 -13.99 34.52 -0.73
CA ALA A 80 -13.45 35.76 -0.16
C ALA A 80 -13.22 36.86 -1.21
N GLY A 81 -13.39 36.56 -2.50
CA GLY A 81 -13.38 37.51 -3.62
C GLY A 81 -14.79 37.86 -4.10
#